data_AF-A0AAW5K349-F1
#
_entry.id   AF-A0AAW5K349-F1
#
_cell.length_a   1.000
_cell.length_b   1.000
_cell.length_c   1.000
_cell.angle_alpha   90.00
_cell.angle_beta   90.00
_cell.angle_gamma   90.00
#
_symmetry.space_group_name_H-M   'P 1'
#
loop_
_entity.id
_entity.type
_entity.pdbx_description
1 polymer ?
#
loop_
_entity_poly.entity_id
_entity_poly.type
_entity_poly.pdbx_seq_one_letter_code
_entity_poly.pdbx_strand_id
1 'polypeptide(L)' 'MTFGQAFEEVKRGKGMRLPQWKEDVVIRAQYPDAHSKMTAPYLYVESRFGKVPWKETMIELFSEEWLVVD' A
#
# COMPACT_ATOMS: atom_id res chain seq x y z
N MET A 1 7.16 -6.10 -10.17
CA MET A 1 7.48 -4.73 -10.65
C MET A 1 8.24 -3.99 -9.58
N THR A 2 8.95 -2.90 -9.90
CA THR A 2 9.65 -2.12 -8.86
C THR A 2 8.66 -1.44 -7.93
N PHE A 3 9.10 -1.07 -6.71
CA PHE A 3 8.26 -0.32 -5.77
C PHE A 3 7.66 0.94 -6.41
N GLY A 4 8.46 1.73 -7.13
CA GLY A 4 8.02 2.96 -7.76
C GLY A 4 6.90 2.73 -8.79
N GLN A 5 7.02 1.68 -9.61
CA GLN A 5 5.99 1.32 -10.59
C GLN A 5 4.68 0.91 -9.92
N ALA A 6 4.74 0.09 -8.87
CA ALA A 6 3.57 -0.32 -8.11
C ALA A 6 2.94 0.88 -7.38
N PHE A 7 3.76 1.77 -6.82
CA PHE A 7 3.29 2.94 -6.10
C PHE A 7 2.52 3.93 -7.00
N GLU A 8 2.91 4.10 -8.26
CA GLU A 8 2.13 4.90 -9.21
C GLU A 8 0.72 4.34 -9.45
N GLU A 9 0.55 3.03 -9.46
CA GLU A 9 -0.76 2.39 -9.55
C GLU A 9 -1.56 2.53 -8.23
N VAL A 10 -0.89 2.46 -7.08
CA VAL A 10 -1.53 2.68 -5.78
C VAL A 10 -2.08 4.10 -5.64
N LYS A 11 -1.37 5.11 -6.15
CA LYS A 11 -1.88 6.50 -6.22
C LYS A 11 -3.17 6.62 -7.05
N ARG A 12 -3.41 5.68 -7.98
CA ARG A 12 -4.61 5.62 -8.83
C ARG A 12 -5.75 4.81 -8.19
N GLY A 13 -5.60 4.40 -6.93
CA GLY A 13 -6.63 3.71 -6.15
C GLY A 13 -6.47 2.19 -6.06
N LYS A 14 -5.45 1.62 -6.72
CA LYS A 14 -5.15 0.18 -6.62
C LYS A 14 -4.44 -0.15 -5.31
N GLY A 15 -4.30 -1.45 -5.05
CA GLY A 15 -3.43 -1.99 -4.01
C GLY A 15 -2.10 -2.49 -4.56
N MET A 16 -1.11 -2.63 -3.69
CA MET A 16 0.13 -3.37 -3.98
C MET A 16 0.52 -4.28 -2.84
N ARG A 17 1.26 -5.33 -3.16
CA ARG A 17 1.79 -6.29 -2.16
C ARG A 17 2.99 -7.05 -2.68
N LEU A 18 3.67 -7.72 -1.76
CA LEU A 18 4.69 -8.71 -2.07
C LEU A 18 4.11 -10.13 -2.07
N PRO A 19 4.63 -11.03 -2.92
CA PRO A 19 4.08 -12.38 -3.10
C PRO A 19 4.18 -13.26 -1.85
N GLN A 20 5.22 -13.07 -1.03
CA GLN A 20 5.45 -13.83 0.20
C GLN A 20 4.53 -13.42 1.36
N TRP A 21 3.80 -12.31 1.25
CA TRP A 21 2.84 -11.92 2.27
C TRP A 21 1.57 -12.75 2.19
N LYS A 22 0.76 -12.73 3.26
CA LYS A 22 -0.56 -13.35 3.23
C LYS A 22 -1.46 -12.64 2.22
N GLU A 23 -2.43 -13.39 1.68
CA GLU A 23 -3.27 -12.90 0.60
C GLU A 23 -4.13 -11.69 0.95
N ASP A 24 -4.52 -11.61 2.22
CA ASP A 24 -5.31 -10.51 2.76
C ASP A 24 -4.49 -9.25 3.05
N VAL A 25 -3.16 -9.28 2.91
CA VAL A 25 -2.28 -8.14 3.22
C VAL A 25 -2.01 -7.30 1.98
N VAL A 26 -2.56 -6.08 1.97
CA VAL A 26 -2.47 -5.16 0.81
C VAL A 26 -2.13 -3.75 1.29
N ILE A 27 -1.15 -3.11 0.64
CA ILE A 27 -0.85 -1.69 0.83
C ILE A 27 -1.75 -0.86 -0.10
N ARG A 28 -2.37 0.19 0.45
CA ARG A 28 -3.20 1.14 -0.30
C ARG A 28 -2.87 2.57 0.09
N ALA A 29 -3.21 3.51 -0.77
CA ALA A 29 -3.19 4.93 -0.46
C ALA A 29 -4.56 5.37 0.05
N GLN A 30 -4.57 6.14 1.14
CA GLN A 30 -5.73 6.92 1.55
C GLN A 30 -5.53 8.37 1.12
N TYR A 31 -6.50 8.91 0.40
CA TYR A 31 -6.64 10.34 0.17
C TYR A 31 -7.71 10.87 1.12
N PRO A 32 -7.37 11.76 2.05
CA PRO A 32 -8.31 12.26 3.04
C PRO A 32 -9.55 12.93 2.44
N ASP A 33 -10.68 12.71 3.11
CA ASP A 33 -11.98 13.34 2.86
C ASP A 33 -12.53 14.00 4.15
N ALA A 34 -13.78 14.47 4.10
CA ALA A 34 -14.43 15.13 5.24
C ALA A 34 -14.60 14.24 6.49
N HIS A 35 -14.43 12.92 6.37
CA HIS A 35 -14.54 11.96 7.48
C HIS A 35 -13.18 11.45 7.95
N SER A 36 -12.09 11.89 7.32
CA SER A 36 -10.73 11.47 7.61
C SER A 36 -10.14 12.25 8.79
N LYS A 37 -9.43 11.56 9.68
CA LYS A 37 -8.67 12.20 10.78
C LYS A 37 -7.33 12.79 10.31
N MET A 38 -6.70 12.13 9.35
CA MET A 38 -5.45 12.59 8.74
C MET A 38 -5.77 13.56 7.60
N THR A 39 -4.96 14.60 7.42
CA THR A 39 -5.22 15.68 6.45
C THR A 39 -4.28 15.70 5.24
N ALA A 40 -3.32 14.77 5.18
CA ALA A 40 -2.44 14.57 4.02
C ALA A 40 -2.53 13.12 3.51
N PRO A 41 -2.28 12.83 2.23
CA PRO A 41 -2.27 11.47 1.70
C PRO A 41 -1.22 10.59 2.39
N TYR A 42 -1.55 9.33 2.63
CA TYR A 42 -0.68 8.38 3.31
C TYR A 42 -0.92 6.95 2.85
N LEU A 43 0.07 6.09 3.08
CA LEU A 43 -0.05 4.65 2.87
C LEU A 43 -0.54 3.97 4.15
N TYR A 44 -1.40 2.99 3.97
CA TYR A 44 -1.83 2.09 5.04
C TYR A 44 -1.79 0.65 4.53
N VAL A 45 -1.62 -0.28 5.47
CA VAL A 45 -1.78 -1.71 5.20
C VAL A 45 -3.16 -2.15 5.66
N GLU A 46 -3.85 -2.88 4.81
CA GLU A 46 -5.11 -3.55 5.08
C GLU A 46 -4.86 -5.04 5.32
N SER A 47 -5.51 -5.60 6.32
CA SER A 47 -5.55 -7.05 6.57
C SER A 47 -6.82 -7.42 7.32
N ARG A 48 -7.01 -8.72 7.61
CA ARG A 48 -8.09 -9.18 8.49
C ARG A 48 -8.12 -8.55 9.90
N PHE A 49 -7.05 -7.90 10.33
CA PHE A 49 -6.96 -7.22 11.62
C PHE A 49 -7.32 -5.74 11.57
N GLY A 50 -7.62 -5.21 10.38
CA GLY A 50 -7.97 -3.81 10.17
C GLY A 50 -6.95 -3.05 9.33
N LYS A 51 -7.02 -1.72 9.42
CA LYS A 51 -6.21 -0.78 8.63
C LYS A 51 -5.27 -0.01 9.57
N VAL A 52 -3.98 -0.04 9.29
CA VAL A 52 -2.98 0.69 10.08
C VAL A 52 -2.02 1.46 9.17
N PRO A 53 -1.51 2.63 9.60
CA PRO A 53 -0.49 3.36 8.85
C PRO A 53 0.69 2.45 8.51
N TRP A 54 1.22 2.57 7.30
CA TRP A 54 2.30 1.73 6.82
C TRP A 54 3.46 2.56 6.28
N LYS A 55 4.67 2.06 6.53
CA LYS A 55 5.92 2.61 6.03
C LYS A 55 6.78 1.45 5.54
N GLU A 56 7.37 1.61 4.36
CA GLU A 56 8.24 0.61 3.76
C GLU A 56 9.56 0.48 4.52
N THR A 57 10.09 -0.73 4.55
CA THR A 57 11.47 -1.05 4.92
C THR A 57 12.39 -0.93 3.71
N MET A 58 13.71 -0.89 3.95
CA MET A 58 14.68 -0.85 2.84
C MET A 58 14.63 -2.12 1.97
N ILE A 59 14.34 -3.28 2.55
CA ILE A 59 14.23 -4.53 1.78
C ILE A 59 13.03 -4.45 0.81
N GLU A 60 11.90 -3.95 1.29
CA GLU A 60 10.69 -3.76 0.49
C GLU A 60 10.87 -2.70 -0.61
N LEU A 61 11.52 -1.58 -0.28
CA LEU A 61 11.79 -0.49 -1.21
C LEU A 61 12.66 -0.93 -2.40
N PHE A 62 13.63 -1.81 -2.16
CA PHE A 62 14.54 -2.36 -3.19
C PHE A 62 14.01 -3.63 -3.86
N SER A 63 12.82 -4.12 -3.49
CA SER A 63 12.21 -5.28 -4.15
C SER A 63 11.70 -4.93 -5.55
N GLU A 64 11.91 -5.86 -6.49
CA GLU A 64 11.39 -5.80 -7.85
C GLU A 64 10.19 -6.74 -8.07
N GLU A 65 9.69 -7.36 -7.00
CA GLU A 65 8.66 -8.40 -7.04
C GLU A 65 7.27 -7.90 -6.66
N TRP A 66 7.05 -6.58 -6.64
CA TRP A 66 5.74 -6.04 -6.31
C TRP A 66 4.67 -6.50 -7.30
N LEU A 67 3.49 -6.79 -6.76
CA LEU A 67 2.28 -7.13 -7.48
C LEU A 67 1.23 -6.05 -7.22
N VAL A 68 0.54 -5.62 -8.28
CA VAL A 68 -0.60 -4.71 -8.19
C VAL A 68 -1.88 -5.53 -8.14
N VAL A 69 -2.79 -5.14 -7.26
CA VAL A 69 -4.10 -5.77 -7.05
C VAL A 69 -5.18 -4.69 -7.07
N ASP A 70 -6.42 -5.07 -7.40
CA ASP A 70 -7.55 -4.14 -7.37
C ASP A 70 -8.02 -3.85 -5.93
#